data_AF-D2SFX2-F1
#
_entry.id   AF-D2SFX2-F1
#
_cell.length_a   1.000
_cell.length_b   1.000
_cell.length_c   1.000
_cell.angle_alpha   90.00
_cell.angle_beta   90.00
_cell.angle_gamma   90.00
#
_symmetry.space_group_name_H-M   'P 1'
#
loop_
_entity.id
_entity.type
_entity.pdbx_description
1 polymer ?
#
loop_
_entity_poly.entity_id
_entity_poly.type
_entity_poly.pdbx_seq_one_letter_code
_entity_poly.pdbx_strand_id
1 'polypeptide(L)' 'MMRCSLARGRRFVMDDDGTLHVTTPSGVTRTTRPPGVRPPAPEPPEAAGAPPPDDTDLPPF' A
#
# COMPACT_ATOMS: atom_id res chain seq x y z
N MET A 1 1.55 -10.57 -25.48
CA MET A 1 2.70 -10.86 -24.59
C MET A 1 3.42 -9.55 -24.28
N MET A 2 3.38 -9.08 -23.04
CA MET A 2 4.10 -7.86 -22.62
C MET A 2 5.57 -8.23 -22.37
N ARG A 3 6.50 -7.73 -23.19
CA ARG A 3 7.95 -7.96 -22.99
C ARG A 3 8.54 -6.84 -22.14
N CYS A 4 8.82 -7.14 -20.87
CA CYS A 4 9.62 -6.25 -20.02
C CYS A 4 11.11 -6.48 -20.31
N SER A 5 11.69 -5.72 -21.24
CA SER A 5 13.14 -5.75 -21.48
C SER A 5 13.89 -5.07 -20.33
N LEU A 6 14.97 -5.67 -19.81
CA LEU A 6 15.89 -5.05 -18.86
C LEU A 6 16.93 -4.21 -19.63
N ALA A 7 16.74 -2.89 -19.69
CA ALA A 7 17.65 -1.94 -20.30
C ALA A 7 19.00 -1.95 -19.57
N ARG A 8 20.07 -1.96 -20.36
CA ARG A 8 21.45 -1.86 -19.87
C ARG A 8 21.64 -0.52 -19.15
N GLY A 9 22.33 -0.53 -18.01
CA GLY A 9 22.56 0.67 -17.19
C GLY A 9 21.54 0.94 -16.08
N ARG A 10 20.58 0.03 -15.84
CA ARG A 10 19.75 0.09 -14.62
C ARG A 10 20.54 -0.38 -13.40
N ARG A 11 20.40 0.34 -12.29
CA ARG A 11 20.93 -0.06 -10.98
C ARG A 11 19.77 -0.60 -10.13
N PHE A 12 19.98 -1.75 -9.52
CA PHE A 12 19.07 -2.35 -8.56
C PHE A 12 19.80 -2.47 -7.23
N VAL A 13 19.18 -2.00 -6.15
CA VAL A 13 19.70 -2.12 -4.77
C VAL A 13 18.56 -2.64 -3.91
N MET A 14 18.83 -3.67 -3.12
CA MET A 14 17.92 -4.18 -2.11
C MET A 14 18.45 -3.77 -0.75
N ASP A 15 17.59 -3.17 0.06
CA ASP A 15 17.88 -2.82 1.44
C ASP A 15 17.60 -4.02 2.36
N ASP A 16 18.08 -4.00 3.61
CA ASP A 16 17.97 -5.10 4.57
C ASP A 16 16.51 -5.36 4.96
N ASP A 17 15.66 -4.32 4.89
CA ASP A 17 14.21 -4.41 5.08
C ASP A 17 13.47 -5.08 3.89
N GLY A 18 14.19 -5.47 2.84
CA GLY A 18 13.66 -6.08 1.63
C GLY A 18 13.11 -5.09 0.61
N THR A 19 13.24 -3.78 0.84
CA THR A 19 12.82 -2.76 -0.12
C THR A 19 13.72 -2.75 -1.36
N LEU A 20 13.11 -2.77 -2.55
CA LEU A 20 13.84 -2.68 -3.82
C LEU A 20 13.88 -1.24 -4.34
N HIS A 21 15.08 -0.74 -4.57
CA HIS A 21 15.36 0.52 -5.25
C HIS A 21 15.80 0.27 -6.69
N VAL A 22 15.12 0.92 -7.63
CA VAL A 22 15.37 0.80 -9.06
C VAL A 22 15.73 2.17 -9.63
N THR A 23 16.97 2.34 -10.08
CA THR A 23 17.42 3.55 -10.77
C THR A 23 17.45 3.31 -12.27
N THR A 24 16.71 4.14 -13.00
CA THR A 24 16.74 4.17 -14.46
C THR A 24 18.04 4.78 -14.97
N PRO A 25 18.45 4.52 -16.23
CA PRO A 25 19.64 5.14 -16.80
C PRO A 25 19.57 6.68 -16.81
N SER A 26 18.36 7.24 -16.82
CA SER A 26 18.09 8.68 -16.74
C SER A 26 18.26 9.27 -15.33
N GLY A 27 18.61 8.46 -14.34
CA GLY A 27 18.83 8.88 -12.94
C GLY A 27 17.59 8.85 -12.05
N VAL A 28 16.40 8.61 -12.60
CA VAL A 28 15.17 8.52 -11.79
C VAL A 28 15.20 7.23 -10.97
N THR A 29 15.02 7.34 -9.66
CA THR A 29 14.94 6.21 -8.73
C THR A 29 13.49 5.97 -8.30
N ARG A 30 13.05 4.72 -8.37
CA ARG A 30 11.73 4.28 -7.92
C ARG A 30 11.90 3.19 -6.87
N THR A 31 11.13 3.29 -5.80
CA THR A 31 11.19 2.36 -4.66
C THR A 31 9.94 1.50 -4.65
N THR A 32 10.12 0.18 -4.51
CA THR A 32 9.03 -0.78 -4.40
C THR A 32 9.28 -1.69 -3.21
N ARG A 33 8.32 -1.72 -2.29
CA ARG A 33 8.28 -2.77 -1.26
C ARG A 33 7.70 -4.05 -1.89
N PRO A 34 8.29 -5.22 -1.62
CA PRO A 34 7.73 -6.48 -2.08
C PRO A 34 6.28 -6.63 -1.59
N PRO A 35 5.33 -7.01 -2.46
CA PRO A 35 4.00 -7.37 -2.03
C PRO A 35 4.10 -8.62 -1.14
N GLY A 36 3.71 -8.47 0.13
CA GLY A 36 3.84 -9.51 1.16
C GLY A 36 4.28 -8.94 2.51
N VAL A 37 4.99 -7.80 2.51
CA VAL A 37 5.45 -7.11 3.73
C VAL A 37 4.48 -6.00 4.11
N ARG A 38 3.18 -6.32 4.23
CA ARG A 38 2.22 -5.39 4.82
C ARG A 38 2.41 -5.47 6.34
N PRO A 39 2.87 -4.41 7.04
CA PRO A 39 2.77 -4.40 8.48
C PRO A 39 1.30 -4.63 8.85
N PRO A 40 0.99 -5.37 9.93
CA PRO A 40 -0.39 -5.53 10.37
C PRO A 40 -1.03 -4.14 10.43
N ALA A 41 -2.25 -4.03 9.89
CA ALA A 41 -2.99 -2.77 9.99
C ALA A 41 -3.05 -2.39 11.48
N PRO A 42 -2.85 -1.11 11.84
CA PRO A 42 -3.08 -0.68 13.21
C PRO A 42 -4.48 -1.10 13.62
N GLU A 43 -4.62 -1.63 14.85
CA GLU A 43 -5.92 -2.00 15.39
C GLU A 43 -6.86 -0.79 15.25
N PRO A 44 -8.09 -0.98 14.74
CA PRO A 44 -9.07 0.10 14.71
C PRO A 44 -9.19 0.65 16.13
N PRO A 45 -9.23 1.98 16.33
CA PRO A 45 -9.62 2.50 17.63
C PRO A 45 -10.95 1.85 18.00
N GLU A 46 -11.04 1.25 19.19
CA GLU A 46 -12.29 0.73 19.73
C GLU A 46 -13.32 1.84 19.55
N ALA A 47 -14.33 1.59 18.71
CA ALA A 47 -15.40 2.54 18.50
C ALA A 47 -16.10 2.71 19.84
N ALA A 48 -15.73 3.76 20.58
CA ALA A 48 -16.46 4.20 21.75
C ALA A 48 -17.89 4.51 21.26
N GLY A 49 -18.79 3.55 21.48
CA GLY A 49 -20.23 3.57 21.27
C GLY A 49 -20.72 4.49 20.15
N ALA A 50 -20.94 3.93 18.96
CA ALA A 50 -21.92 4.56 18.07
C ALA A 50 -23.25 4.67 18.84
N PRO A 51 -23.89 5.86 18.91
CA PRO A 51 -25.21 5.97 19.51
C PRO A 51 -26.17 5.02 18.78
N PRO A 52 -27.14 4.41 19.49
CA PRO A 52 -28.14 3.56 18.83
C PRO A 52 -28.86 4.36 17.74
N PRO A 53 -29.24 3.73 16.62
CA PRO A 53 -30.00 4.41 15.58
C PRO A 53 -31.30 4.98 16.17
N ASP A 54 -31.59 6.25 15.90
CA ASP A 54 -32.85 6.87 16.28
C ASP A 54 -34.01 6.21 15.53
N ASP A 55 -34.81 5.39 16.23
CA ASP A 55 -36.05 4.76 15.73
C ASP A 55 -37.15 5.78 15.33
N THR A 56 -36.87 7.09 15.42
CA THR A 56 -37.79 8.19 15.15
C THR A 56 -37.93 8.51 13.66
N ASP A 57 -37.04 8.00 12.80
CA ASP A 57 -37.09 8.18 11.32
C ASP A 57 -37.79 7.00 10.61
N LEU A 58 -38.74 6.34 11.27
CA LEU A 58 -39.61 5.36 10.62
C LEU A 58 -40.94 6.04 10.27
N PRO A 59 -41.34 6.08 8.99
CA PRO A 59 -42.62 6.67 8.61
C PRO A 59 -43.76 5.88 9.25
N PRO A 60 -44.82 6.54 9.77
CA PRO A 60 -46.00 5.84 10.25
C PRO A 60 -46.67 5.09 9.08
N PHE A 61 -47.14 3.87 9.36
CA PHE A 61 -47.87 3.02 8.40
C PHE A 61 -49.15 3.69 7.87
#